data_AF-A0A0P4UMT7-F1
#
_entry.id   AF-A0A0P4UMT7-F1
#
_cell.length_a   1.000
_cell.length_b   1.000
_cell.length_c   1.000
_cell.angle_alpha   90.00
_cell.angle_beta   90.00
_cell.angle_gamma   90.00
#
_symmetry.space_group_name_H-M   'P 1'
#
loop_
_entity.id
_entity.type
_entity.pdbx_description
1 polymer ?
#
loop_
_entity_poly.entity_id
_entity_poly.type
_entity_poly.pdbx_seq_one_letter_code
_entity_poly.pdbx_strand_id
1 'polypeptide(L)'
;MKRLFLLMLLLISIAFPVQAATCRTMNDREICILTIKRSAKNYWEYRAKVQVDGEVRPMQVYDCRKKIAVQDNKVLELFEQDGTAEVVCSFFKPPRDAFGVASGKPGSFRGITDPIPNFRR
;
A
#
# COMPACT_ATOMS: atom_id res chain seq x y z
N MET A 1 17.42 -29.82 -35.26
CA MET A 1 16.23 -29.95 -34.39
C MET A 1 16.60 -29.93 -32.90
N LYS A 2 17.31 -30.94 -32.37
CA LYS A 2 17.58 -31.05 -30.90
C LYS A 2 18.47 -29.95 -30.30
N ARG A 3 19.50 -29.50 -31.03
CA ARG A 3 20.33 -28.34 -30.60
C ARG A 3 19.56 -27.02 -30.56
N LEU A 4 18.61 -26.83 -31.47
CA LEU A 4 17.74 -25.66 -31.49
C LEU A 4 16.78 -25.66 -30.29
N PHE A 5 16.26 -26.84 -29.93
CA PHE A 5 15.40 -27.03 -28.77
C PHE A 5 16.14 -26.75 -27.45
N LEU A 6 17.39 -27.20 -27.33
CA LEU A 6 18.27 -26.88 -26.20
C LEU A 6 18.58 -25.38 -26.10
N LEU A 7 18.79 -24.70 -27.22
CA LEU A 7 19.00 -23.25 -27.26
C LEU A 7 17.76 -22.47 -26.82
N MET A 8 16.58 -22.89 -27.26
CA MET A 8 15.30 -22.30 -26.82
C MET A 8 15.09 -22.47 -25.30
N LEU A 9 15.38 -23.64 -24.75
CA LEU A 9 15.28 -23.90 -23.31
C LEU A 9 16.25 -23.02 -22.50
N LEU A 10 17.48 -22.84 -23.00
CA LEU A 10 18.49 -22.01 -22.36
C LEU A 10 18.06 -20.53 -22.31
N LEU A 11 17.45 -20.01 -23.38
CA LEU A 11 16.97 -18.64 -23.45
C LEU A 11 15.81 -18.37 -22.48
N ILE A 12 14.91 -19.33 -22.29
CA ILE A 12 13.77 -19.21 -21.34
C ILE A 12 14.24 -19.26 -19.88
N SER A 13 15.43 -19.78 -19.61
CA SER A 13 15.98 -19.90 -18.26
C SER A 13 16.48 -18.56 -17.69
N ILE A 14 16.60 -17.54 -18.54
CA ILE A 14 17.05 -16.20 -18.17
C ILE A 14 15.81 -15.35 -17.83
N ALA A 15 15.25 -15.55 -16.65
CA ALA A 15 14.19 -14.68 -16.12
C ALA A 15 14.80 -13.51 -15.35
N PHE A 16 14.55 -12.28 -15.80
CA PHE A 16 14.88 -11.09 -15.02
C PHE A 16 13.77 -10.78 -14.01
N PRO A 17 14.10 -10.43 -12.75
CA PRO A 17 13.09 -9.99 -11.81
C PRO A 17 12.51 -8.65 -12.29
N VAL A 18 11.21 -8.65 -12.63
CA VAL A 18 10.46 -7.41 -12.83
C VAL A 18 10.18 -6.82 -11.45
N GLN A 19 10.69 -5.61 -11.22
CA GLN A 19 10.31 -4.80 -10.06
C GLN A 19 8.96 -4.16 -10.36
N ALA A 20 7.87 -4.82 -9.98
CA ALA A 20 6.55 -4.25 -10.06
C ALA A 20 6.32 -3.31 -8.86
N ALA A 21 6.11 -2.02 -9.13
CA ALA A 21 5.59 -1.11 -8.11
C ALA A 21 4.16 -1.53 -7.76
N THR A 22 3.82 -1.51 -6.47
CA THR A 22 2.46 -1.80 -6.03
C THR A 22 1.64 -0.52 -6.13
N CYS A 23 0.73 -0.46 -7.11
CA CYS A 23 -0.15 0.68 -7.33
C CYS A 23 -1.56 0.42 -6.78
N ARG A 24 -2.15 1.45 -6.18
CA ARG A 24 -3.54 1.45 -5.72
C ARG A 24 -4.18 2.79 -6.06
N THR A 25 -5.42 2.75 -6.53
CA THR A 25 -6.22 3.96 -6.73
C THR A 25 -6.94 4.31 -5.44
N MET A 26 -6.79 5.55 -4.98
CA MET A 26 -7.52 6.05 -3.82
C MET A 26 -7.78 7.55 -3.97
N ASN A 27 -8.96 8.02 -3.57
CA ASN A 27 -9.40 9.40 -3.76
C ASN A 27 -9.22 9.89 -5.21
N ASP A 28 -9.56 9.03 -6.18
CA ASP A 28 -9.41 9.28 -7.63
C ASP A 28 -7.97 9.54 -8.11
N ARG A 29 -6.98 9.25 -7.28
CA ARG A 29 -5.55 9.33 -7.60
C ARG A 29 -4.90 7.96 -7.64
N GLU A 30 -3.98 7.77 -8.57
CA GLU A 30 -3.15 6.58 -8.64
C GLU A 30 -1.91 6.75 -7.75
N ILE A 31 -1.76 5.87 -6.77
CA ILE A 31 -0.65 5.91 -5.82
C ILE A 31 0.16 4.63 -5.95
N CYS A 32 1.40 4.75 -6.40
CA CYS A 32 2.34 3.64 -6.53
C CYS A 32 3.42 3.70 -5.46
N ILE A 33 3.60 2.60 -4.73
CA ILE A 33 4.72 2.43 -3.81
C ILE A 33 5.92 1.94 -4.62
N LEU A 34 6.93 2.81 -4.77
CA LEU A 34 8.19 2.47 -5.43
C LEU A 34 9.12 1.72 -4.48
N THR A 35 9.25 2.22 -3.25
CA THR A 35 10.01 1.54 -2.20
C THR A 35 9.33 1.75 -0.86
N ILE A 36 9.35 0.72 -0.01
CA ILE A 36 8.85 0.80 1.36
C ILE A 36 9.73 -0.04 2.27
N LYS A 37 10.13 0.53 3.42
CA LYS A 37 10.88 -0.14 4.47
C LYS A 37 10.24 0.15 5.82
N ARG A 38 9.84 -0.91 6.53
CA ARG A 38 9.35 -0.78 7.91
C ARG A 38 10.52 -0.58 8.87
N SER A 39 10.36 0.27 9.87
CA SER A 39 11.33 0.44 10.94
C SER A 39 11.38 -0.80 11.84
N ALA A 40 12.59 -1.17 12.28
CA ALA A 40 12.78 -2.27 13.22
C ALA A 40 12.46 -1.87 14.68
N LYS A 41 12.67 -0.59 15.02
CA LYS A 41 12.41 -0.05 16.37
C LYS A 41 10.93 0.24 16.60
N ASN A 42 10.29 0.84 15.59
CA ASN A 42 8.89 1.26 15.65
C ASN A 42 8.12 0.57 14.52
N TYR A 43 7.40 -0.52 14.81
CA TYR A 43 6.74 -1.29 13.75
C TYR A 43 5.65 -0.51 12.99
N TRP A 44 5.16 0.60 13.56
CA TRP A 44 4.17 1.50 12.94
C TRP A 44 4.82 2.59 12.06
N GLU A 45 6.15 2.66 12.00
CA GLU A 45 6.87 3.63 11.16
C GLU A 45 7.34 2.99 9.86
N TYR A 46 7.08 3.68 8.76
CA TYR A 46 7.45 3.25 7.43
C TYR A 46 8.22 4.33 6.71
N ARG A 47 9.33 3.97 6.07
CA ARG A 47 10.08 4.84 5.16
C ARG A 47 9.69 4.46 3.75
N ALA A 48 9.01 5.35 3.03
CA ALA A 48 8.50 5.04 1.71
C ALA A 48 8.79 6.15 0.70
N LYS A 49 9.09 5.72 -0.53
CA LYS A 49 9.08 6.56 -1.74
C LYS A 49 7.87 6.13 -2.56
N VAL A 50 7.03 7.11 -2.86
CA VAL A 50 5.74 6.93 -3.54
C VAL A 50 5.70 7.78 -4.79
N GLN A 51 4.85 7.38 -5.72
CA GLN A 51 4.49 8.15 -6.90
C GLN A 51 2.98 8.38 -6.86
N VAL A 52 2.54 9.61 -7.06
CA VAL A 52 1.13 10.00 -7.07
C VAL A 52 0.82 10.61 -8.43
N ASP A 53 -0.11 10.02 -9.17
CA ASP A 53 -0.51 10.44 -10.53
C ASP A 53 0.70 10.63 -11.47
N GLY A 54 1.69 9.73 -11.36
CA GLY A 54 2.94 9.79 -12.13
C GLY A 54 4.03 10.69 -11.54
N GLU A 55 3.74 11.52 -10.53
CA GLU A 55 4.72 12.40 -9.88
C GLU A 55 5.42 11.70 -8.70
N VAL A 56 6.74 11.52 -8.78
CA VAL A 56 7.53 10.86 -7.73
C VAL A 56 7.76 11.82 -6.57
N ARG A 57 7.27 11.45 -5.39
CA ARG A 57 7.49 12.19 -4.14
C ARG A 57 8.85 11.83 -3.52
N PRO A 58 9.46 12.76 -2.77
CA PRO A 58 10.66 12.46 -1.99
C PRO A 58 10.40 11.38 -0.94
N MET A 59 11.48 10.78 -0.42
CA MET A 59 11.40 9.77 0.64
C MET A 59 10.81 10.41 1.91
N GLN A 60 9.76 9.81 2.46
CA GLN A 60 9.08 10.29 3.67
C GLN A 60 9.01 9.18 4.71
N VAL A 61 8.95 9.59 5.99
CA VAL A 61 8.70 8.70 7.13
C VAL A 61 7.23 8.84 7.53
N TYR A 62 6.47 7.77 7.40
CA TYR A 62 5.06 7.70 7.76
C TYR A 62 4.92 7.06 9.14
N ASP A 63 4.35 7.79 10.11
CA ASP A 63 3.90 7.25 11.39
C ASP A 63 2.41 6.87 11.25
N CYS A 64 2.15 5.58 11.08
CA CYS A 64 0.81 5.04 10.89
C CYS A 64 -0.02 4.99 12.17
N ARG A 65 0.57 5.22 13.34
CA ARG A 65 -0.15 5.31 14.60
C ARG A 65 -0.72 6.71 14.78
N LYS A 66 0.10 7.73 14.53
CA LYS A 66 -0.30 9.15 14.66
C LYS A 66 -0.95 9.72 13.40
N LYS A 67 -0.90 8.98 12.30
CA LYS A 67 -1.37 9.44 10.99
C LYS A 67 -0.66 10.73 10.56
N ILE A 68 0.66 10.73 10.62
CA ILE A 68 1.49 11.84 10.13
C ILE A 68 2.58 11.34 9.18
N ALA A 69 2.99 12.17 8.24
CA ALA A 69 4.20 11.97 7.47
C ALA A 69 5.26 12.98 7.91
N VAL A 70 6.53 12.61 7.82
CA VAL A 70 7.66 13.48 8.16
C VAL A 70 8.63 13.48 6.98
N GLN A 71 8.94 14.68 6.51
CA GLN A 71 9.91 14.93 5.47
C GLN A 71 10.92 15.96 5.97
N ASP A 72 12.22 15.67 5.93
CA ASP A 72 13.28 16.60 6.32
C ASP A 72 13.03 17.28 7.69
N ASN A 73 12.62 16.49 8.68
CA ASN A 73 12.21 16.90 10.04
C ASN A 73 10.98 17.81 10.14
N LYS A 74 10.27 18.05 9.03
CA LYS A 74 8.99 18.75 9.03
C LYS A 74 7.86 17.72 9.04
N VAL A 75 6.93 17.90 9.97
CA VAL A 75 5.70 17.11 10.00
C VAL A 75 4.77 17.63 8.91
N LEU A 76 4.36 16.74 8.02
CA LEU A 76 3.36 16.95 7.00
C LEU A 76 2.06 16.28 7.50
N GLU A 77 1.07 17.09 7.89
CA GLU A 77 -0.24 16.64 8.37
C GLU A 77 -1.20 16.19 7.25
N LEU A 78 -0.68 15.91 6.04
CA LEU A 78 -1.47 15.69 4.84
C LEU A 78 -2.03 14.25 4.71
N PHE A 79 -2.29 13.56 5.82
CA PHE A 79 -2.81 12.18 5.79
C PHE A 79 -4.17 12.07 5.08
N GLU A 80 -4.93 13.16 4.97
CA GLU A 80 -6.27 13.17 4.37
C GLU A 80 -6.35 13.63 2.91
N GLN A 81 -5.33 14.33 2.36
CA GLN A 81 -5.54 15.02 1.07
C GLN A 81 -5.40 14.14 -0.17
N ASP A 82 -4.53 13.13 -0.17
CA ASP A 82 -4.23 12.35 -1.37
C ASP A 82 -4.33 10.84 -1.18
N GLY A 83 -4.60 10.37 0.06
CA GLY A 83 -4.65 8.95 0.38
C GLY A 83 -3.28 8.25 0.42
N THR A 84 -2.17 8.94 0.13
CA THR A 84 -0.84 8.33 0.07
C THR A 84 -0.51 7.55 1.34
N ALA A 85 -0.80 8.15 2.48
CA ALA A 85 -0.44 7.58 3.75
C ALA A 85 -1.27 6.34 4.11
N GLU A 86 -2.53 6.29 3.69
CA GLU A 86 -3.38 5.11 3.86
C GLU A 86 -2.91 3.94 2.97
N VAL A 87 -2.42 4.21 1.76
CA VAL A 87 -1.77 3.17 0.91
C VAL A 87 -0.51 2.63 1.58
N VAL A 88 0.35 3.51 2.11
CA VAL A 88 1.59 3.10 2.81
C VAL A 88 1.28 2.30 4.09
N CYS A 89 0.35 2.78 4.92
CA CYS A 89 0.01 2.17 6.20
C CYS A 89 -0.81 0.87 6.10
N SER A 90 -1.41 0.61 4.94
CA SER A 90 -2.10 -0.64 4.65
C SER A 90 -1.25 -1.65 3.89
N PHE A 91 -0.02 -1.32 3.49
CA PHE A 91 0.82 -2.18 2.65
C PHE A 91 1.06 -3.58 3.22
N PHE A 92 1.32 -3.69 4.52
CA PHE A 92 1.53 -4.98 5.21
C PHE A 92 0.28 -5.51 5.91
N LYS A 93 -0.84 -4.79 5.82
CA LYS A 93 -2.12 -5.30 6.31
C LYS A 93 -2.71 -6.19 5.22
N PRO A 94 -3.42 -7.27 5.60
CA PRO A 94 -4.21 -7.99 4.62
C PRO A 94 -5.18 -7.02 3.93
N PRO A 95 -5.48 -7.21 2.63
CA PRO A 95 -6.48 -6.43 1.92
C PRO A 95 -7.77 -6.37 2.74
N ARG A 96 -8.43 -5.19 2.85
CA ARG A 96 -9.63 -5.06 3.71
C ARG A 96 -10.80 -5.94 3.23
N ASP A 97 -10.77 -6.30 1.96
CA ASP A 97 -11.61 -7.27 1.26
C ASP A 97 -11.23 -8.73 1.54
N ALA A 98 -10.02 -9.03 2.02
CA ALA A 98 -9.67 -10.37 2.51
C ALA A 98 -10.46 -10.77 3.78
N PHE A 99 -11.08 -9.80 4.44
CA PHE A 99 -12.01 -9.98 5.57
C PHE A 99 -13.45 -9.49 5.27
N GLY A 100 -13.78 -9.19 4.00
CA GLY A 100 -15.14 -8.83 3.59
C GLY A 100 -15.58 -7.38 3.83
N VAL A 101 -14.66 -6.44 4.10
CA VAL A 101 -15.02 -5.01 4.19
C VAL A 101 -14.73 -4.34 2.85
N ALA A 102 -15.75 -4.30 2.00
CA ALA A 102 -15.70 -3.68 0.69
C ALA A 102 -15.23 -2.21 0.78
N SER A 103 -14.14 -1.92 0.07
CA SER A 103 -13.69 -0.57 -0.23
C SER A 103 -14.77 0.18 -0.99
N GLY A 104 -15.17 1.36 -0.51
CA GLY A 104 -15.95 2.31 -1.30
C GLY A 104 -17.47 2.14 -1.22
N LYS A 105 -18.04 2.51 -0.08
CA LYS A 105 -19.29 3.28 -0.10
C LYS A 105 -19.20 4.32 1.01
N PRO A 106 -19.48 5.62 0.77
CA PRO A 106 -19.77 6.51 1.88
C PRO A 106 -20.87 5.83 2.69
N GLY A 107 -20.63 5.65 3.99
CA GLY A 107 -21.56 4.96 4.88
C GLY A 107 -22.93 5.63 4.85
N SER A 108 -23.78 5.19 3.94
CA SER A 108 -25.22 5.30 4.07
C SER A 108 -25.57 4.40 5.25
N PHE A 109 -25.54 4.97 6.46
CA PHE A 109 -26.22 4.43 7.62
C PHE A 109 -27.66 4.10 7.21
N ARG A 110 -27.92 2.85 6.83
CA ARG A 110 -29.26 2.28 6.82
C ARG A 110 -29.35 1.37 8.01
N GLY A 111 -30.08 1.85 9.01
CA GLY A 111 -30.94 1.05 9.86
C GLY A 111 -30.24 0.04 10.77
N ILE A 112 -30.10 0.43 12.03
CA ILE A 112 -30.69 -0.27 13.19
C ILE A 112 -31.43 -1.57 12.79
N THR A 113 -30.75 -2.71 12.70
CA THR A 113 -31.37 -4.05 12.89
C THR A 113 -30.39 -5.16 13.23
N ASP A 114 -29.08 -5.00 13.06
CA ASP A 114 -28.16 -6.11 13.39
C ASP A 114 -27.88 -6.16 14.91
N PRO A 115 -28.13 -7.30 15.58
CA PRO A 115 -27.86 -7.43 17.00
C PRO A 115 -26.34 -7.40 17.26
N ILE A 116 -25.96 -6.63 18.28
CA ILE A 116 -24.58 -6.43 18.75
C ILE A 116 -23.96 -7.80 19.09
N PRO A 117 -22.84 -8.21 18.45
CA PRO A 117 -22.14 -9.42 18.84
C PRO A 117 -21.54 -9.24 20.24
N ASN A 118 -21.96 -10.13 21.14
CA ASN A 118 -21.63 -10.11 22.56
C ASN A 118 -20.14 -10.45 22.76
N PHE A 119 -19.32 -9.42 22.94
CA PHE A 119 -17.91 -9.59 23.33
C PHE A 119 -17.87 -9.82 24.85
N ARG A 120 -18.06 -11.08 25.26
CA ARG A 120 -17.87 -11.48 26.66
C ARG A 120 -16.37 -11.61 26.95
N ARG A 121 -15.97 -10.98 28.04
CA ARG A 121 -14.61 -10.85 28.58
C ARG A 121 -14.15 -12.14 29.25
#